data_AF-A0A2H4SFA7-F1
#
_entry.id   AF-A0A2H4SFA7-F1
#
_cell.length_a   1.000
_cell.length_b   1.000
_cell.length_c   1.000
_cell.angle_alpha   90.00
_cell.angle_beta   90.00
_cell.angle_gamma   90.00
#
_symmetry.space_group_name_H-M   'P 1'
#
loop_
_entity.id
_entity.type
_entity.pdbx_description
1 polymer ?
#
loop_
_entity_poly.entity_id
_entity_poly.type
_entity_poly.pdbx_seq_one_letter_code
_entity_poly.pdbx_strand_id
1 'polypeptide(L)'
;MKVAALFTWTAVVAALPRGKYLVELSLPGPQDYNPNQSLWPQRALRVIGSFESGYTEATFREEAIKQCKAEHACSTVIGYLQERSSVVEGSPYPVWFAWLIGGAKATDKDFHHAKGTDSSFVYTINE
;
A
#
# COMPACT_ATOMS: atom_id res chain seq x y z
N MET A 1 3.97 -63.81 -19.04
CA MET A 1 3.92 -62.89 -17.89
C MET A 1 3.74 -61.47 -18.42
N LYS A 2 2.61 -60.81 -18.14
CA LYS A 2 2.34 -59.42 -18.56
C LYS A 2 2.46 -58.54 -17.33
N VAL A 3 3.44 -57.65 -17.30
CA VAL A 3 3.59 -56.63 -16.24
C VAL A 3 2.90 -55.37 -16.74
N ALA A 4 1.80 -54.98 -16.08
CA ALA A 4 1.13 -53.71 -16.33
C ALA A 4 1.75 -52.66 -15.40
N ALA A 5 2.43 -51.67 -15.98
CA ALA A 5 2.92 -50.51 -15.24
C ALA A 5 1.79 -49.48 -15.11
N LEU A 6 1.33 -49.25 -13.89
CA LEU A 6 0.38 -48.19 -13.54
C LEU A 6 1.14 -46.86 -13.46
N PHE A 7 0.93 -45.98 -14.45
CA PHE A 7 1.35 -44.59 -14.38
C PHE A 7 0.35 -43.82 -13.51
N THR A 8 0.70 -43.57 -12.25
CA THR A 8 -0.05 -42.64 -11.41
C THR A 8 0.30 -41.21 -11.80
N TRP A 9 -0.65 -40.49 -12.38
CA TRP A 9 -0.55 -39.06 -12.61
C TRP A 9 -0.75 -38.34 -11.27
N THR A 10 0.33 -37.88 -10.67
CA THR A 10 0.26 -36.90 -9.59
C THR A 10 -0.12 -35.56 -10.19
N ALA A 11 -1.40 -35.18 -10.07
CA ALA A 11 -1.82 -33.81 -10.30
C ALA A 11 -1.12 -32.92 -9.24
N VAL A 12 -0.05 -32.26 -9.66
CA VAL A 12 0.57 -31.19 -8.86
C VAL A 12 -0.42 -30.04 -8.87
N VAL A 13 -1.22 -29.94 -7.80
CA VAL A 13 -1.97 -28.73 -7.51
C VAL A 13 -0.93 -27.67 -7.15
N ALA A 14 -0.47 -26.93 -8.16
CA ALA A 14 0.34 -25.75 -7.94
C ALA A 14 -0.52 -24.74 -7.18
N ALA A 15 -0.35 -24.68 -5.86
CA ALA A 15 -0.88 -23.60 -5.05
C ALA A 15 -0.22 -22.31 -5.56
N LEU A 16 -0.95 -21.55 -6.38
CA LEU A 16 -0.52 -20.20 -6.73
C LEU A 16 -0.31 -19.43 -5.42
N PRO A 17 0.83 -18.79 -5.20
CA PRO A 17 1.00 -17.93 -4.03
C PRO A 17 -0.13 -16.90 -4.08
N ARG A 18 -1.00 -16.90 -3.06
CA ARG A 18 -2.00 -15.86 -2.88
C ARG A 18 -1.21 -14.58 -2.61
N GLY A 19 -0.90 -13.85 -3.67
CA GLY A 19 -0.19 -12.57 -3.58
C GLY A 19 -0.93 -11.65 -2.61
N LYS A 20 -0.20 -10.72 -2.00
CA LYS A 20 -0.77 -9.75 -1.06
C LYS A 20 -1.92 -8.98 -1.71
N TYR A 21 -3.15 -9.20 -1.23
CA TYR A 21 -4.32 -8.47 -1.68
C TYR A 21 -4.49 -7.23 -0.81
N LEU A 22 -4.39 -6.06 -1.44
CA LEU A 22 -4.65 -4.77 -0.81
C LEU A 22 -6.03 -4.29 -1.25
N VAL A 23 -6.84 -3.85 -0.30
CA VAL A 23 -8.16 -3.26 -0.51
C VAL A 23 -8.16 -1.84 0.01
N GLU A 24 -8.92 -0.97 -0.65
CA GLU A 24 -9.10 0.40 -0.20
C GLU A 24 -9.86 0.40 1.14
N LEU A 25 -9.31 1.10 2.12
CA LEU A 25 -9.97 1.33 3.39
C LEU A 25 -10.78 2.62 3.26
N SER A 26 -12.08 2.48 3.06
CA SER A 26 -12.99 3.64 2.99
C SER A 26 -13.11 4.28 4.38
N LEU A 27 -12.50 5.45 4.56
CA LEU A 27 -12.60 6.24 5.78
C LEU A 27 -13.75 7.26 5.67
N PRO A 28 -14.49 7.54 6.75
CA PRO A 28 -15.63 8.45 6.71
C PRO A 28 -15.19 9.91 6.48
N GLY A 29 -16.04 10.72 5.84
CA GLY A 29 -15.79 12.16 5.71
C GLY A 29 -14.73 12.54 4.65
N PRO A 30 -14.17 13.77 4.76
CA PRO A 30 -13.13 14.24 3.85
C PRO A 30 -11.89 13.35 3.90
N GLN A 31 -11.15 13.28 2.80
CA GLN A 31 -9.97 12.44 2.68
C GLN A 31 -8.71 13.22 3.08
N ASP A 32 -8.63 13.59 4.35
CA ASP A 32 -7.54 14.35 4.96
C ASP A 32 -6.92 13.61 6.15
N TYR A 33 -6.65 12.31 5.97
CA TYR A 33 -6.22 11.42 7.03
C TYR A 33 -4.71 11.27 7.13
N ASN A 34 -4.18 11.23 8.36
CA ASN A 34 -2.82 10.79 8.70
C ASN A 34 -2.85 9.52 9.56
N PRO A 35 -1.79 8.69 9.54
CA PRO A 35 -1.65 7.54 10.42
C PRO A 35 -1.41 7.99 11.87
N ASN A 36 -2.00 7.26 12.81
CA ASN A 36 -1.73 7.37 14.24
C ASN A 36 -0.38 6.76 14.61
N GLN A 37 0.04 6.98 15.86
CA GLN A 37 1.24 6.40 16.45
C GLN A 37 1.28 4.86 16.42
N SER A 38 0.11 4.21 16.32
CA SER A 38 -0.02 2.75 16.14
C SER A 38 0.56 2.26 14.81
N LEU A 39 0.67 3.14 13.81
CA LEU A 39 1.23 2.85 12.50
C LEU A 39 2.54 3.59 12.25
N TRP A 40 2.58 4.90 12.50
CA TRP A 40 3.72 5.75 12.20
C TRP A 40 4.22 6.49 13.44
N PRO A 41 5.53 6.52 13.74
CA PRO A 41 6.63 5.99 12.93
C PRO A 41 6.91 4.50 13.15
N GLN A 42 6.22 3.85 14.09
CA GLN A 42 6.59 2.53 14.63
C GLN A 42 6.68 1.41 13.58
N ARG A 43 5.84 1.46 12.55
CA ARG A 43 5.71 0.42 11.52
C ARG A 43 5.98 0.96 10.12
N ALA A 44 6.49 2.19 10.01
CA ALA A 44 6.87 2.77 8.75
C ALA A 44 8.07 2.00 8.17
N LEU A 45 7.91 1.48 6.96
CA LEU A 45 8.97 0.75 6.27
C LEU A 45 9.77 1.69 5.38
N ARG A 46 9.05 2.46 4.56
CA ARG A 46 9.65 3.47 3.68
C ARG A 46 8.62 4.48 3.19
N VAL A 47 9.13 5.62 2.76
CA VAL A 47 8.38 6.58 1.94
C VAL A 47 8.66 6.31 0.46
N ILE A 48 7.64 6.49 -0.35
CA ILE A 48 7.76 6.61 -1.80
C ILE A 48 7.23 7.98 -2.19
N GLY A 49 7.84 8.61 -3.18
CA GLY A 49 7.38 9.89 -3.69
C GLY A 49 7.77 10.05 -5.15
N SER A 50 7.07 10.92 -5.86
CA SER A 50 7.40 11.26 -7.24
C SER A 50 7.43 12.77 -7.43
N PHE A 51 8.57 13.29 -7.89
CA PHE A 51 8.74 14.67 -8.33
C PHE A 51 8.27 14.91 -9.76
N GLU A 52 8.07 13.83 -10.52
CA GLU A 52 7.60 13.96 -11.88
C GLU A 52 6.12 14.37 -11.85
N SER A 53 5.85 15.52 -12.46
CA SER A 53 4.54 16.15 -12.65
C SER A 53 3.57 15.34 -13.53
N GLY A 54 3.76 14.02 -13.65
CA GLY A 54 3.03 13.14 -14.55
C GLY A 54 2.06 12.18 -13.86
N TYR A 55 2.16 12.01 -12.54
CA TYR A 55 1.23 11.13 -11.83
C TYR A 55 -0.09 11.85 -11.53
N THR A 56 -1.17 11.27 -12.02
CA THR A 56 -2.50 11.46 -11.43
C THR A 56 -2.60 10.65 -10.13
N GLU A 57 -3.56 10.98 -9.28
CA GLU A 57 -3.83 10.20 -8.06
C GLU A 57 -3.95 8.70 -8.36
N ALA A 58 -4.72 8.35 -9.40
CA ALA A 58 -4.95 6.97 -9.80
C ALA A 58 -3.65 6.25 -10.14
N THR A 59 -2.81 6.86 -10.99
CA THR A 59 -1.53 6.26 -11.39
C THR A 59 -0.53 6.17 -10.22
N PHE A 60 -0.54 7.15 -9.31
CA PHE A 60 0.34 7.11 -8.14
C PHE A 60 -0.11 6.02 -7.16
N ARG A 61 -1.42 5.89 -6.95
CA ARG A 61 -2.04 4.86 -6.13
C ARG A 61 -1.68 3.45 -6.64
N GLU A 62 -1.73 3.23 -7.95
CA GLU A 62 -1.31 1.96 -8.56
C GLU A 62 0.17 1.66 -8.30
N GLU A 63 1.05 2.64 -8.48
CA GLU A 63 2.48 2.49 -8.21
C GLU A 63 2.74 2.22 -6.71
N ALA A 64 2.05 2.92 -5.81
CA ALA A 64 2.16 2.70 -4.38
C ALA A 64 1.72 1.29 -3.95
N ILE A 65 0.60 0.81 -4.49
CA ILE A 65 0.10 -0.56 -4.28
C ILE A 65 1.11 -1.58 -4.81
N LYS A 66 1.63 -1.38 -6.02
CA LYS A 66 2.64 -2.26 -6.63
C LYS A 66 3.89 -2.34 -5.75
N GLN A 67 4.36 -1.19 -5.25
CA GLN A 67 5.53 -1.12 -4.38
C GLN A 67 5.29 -1.77 -3.00
N CYS A 68 4.08 -1.69 -2.45
CA CYS A 68 3.71 -2.42 -1.24
C CYS A 68 3.60 -3.93 -1.47
N LYS A 69 3.13 -4.37 -2.65
CA LYS A 69 3.09 -5.80 -3.01
C LYS A 69 4.49 -6.39 -3.15
N ALA A 70 5.46 -5.62 -3.66
CA ALA A 70 6.85 -6.04 -3.77
C ALA A 70 7.57 -6.06 -2.41
N GLU A 71 7.19 -5.18 -1.49
CA GLU A 71 7.72 -5.15 -0.13
C GLU A 71 7.06 -6.24 0.75
N HIS A 72 7.81 -7.27 1.12
CA HIS A 72 7.28 -8.43 1.85
C HIS A 72 6.58 -8.02 3.15
N ALA A 73 7.15 -7.07 3.90
CA ALA A 73 6.61 -6.64 5.18
C ALA A 73 5.40 -5.69 5.07
N CYS A 74 5.16 -5.06 3.91
CA CYS A 74 4.17 -3.99 3.79
C CYS A 74 2.73 -4.49 3.93
N SER A 75 1.93 -3.96 4.86
CA SER A 75 0.53 -4.34 5.04
C SER A 75 -0.44 -3.22 4.67
N THR A 76 0.08 -1.99 4.57
CA THR A 76 -0.74 -0.79 4.45
C THR A 76 0.00 0.26 3.63
N VAL A 77 -0.75 0.95 2.77
CA VAL A 77 -0.31 2.13 2.03
C VAL A 77 -1.18 3.29 2.49
N ILE A 78 -0.57 4.41 2.83
CA ILE A 78 -1.27 5.69 2.95
C ILE A 78 -0.56 6.71 2.08
N GLY A 79 -1.27 7.26 1.10
CA GLY A 79 -0.74 8.20 0.11
C GLY A 79 -1.47 9.53 0.12
N TYR A 80 -0.80 10.56 -0.38
CA TYR A 80 -1.22 11.95 -0.26
C TYR A 80 -0.70 12.78 -1.43
N LEU A 81 -1.41 13.88 -1.71
CA LEU A 81 -0.88 14.98 -2.51
C LEU A 81 -0.42 16.09 -1.57
N GLN A 82 0.87 16.42 -1.59
CA GLN A 82 1.40 17.58 -0.87
C GLN A 82 1.75 18.68 -1.86
N GLU A 83 1.12 19.85 -1.74
CA GLU A 83 1.53 21.03 -2.52
C GLU A 83 2.94 21.51 -2.12
N ARG A 84 3.34 21.29 -0.86
CA ARG A 84 4.69 21.53 -0.31
C ARG A 84 5.02 20.47 0.74
N SER A 85 6.09 19.71 0.54
CA SER A 85 6.51 18.66 1.47
C SER A 85 7.73 19.06 2.29
N SER A 86 7.75 18.69 3.58
CA SER A 86 8.98 18.67 4.40
C SER A 86 9.70 17.33 4.33
N VAL A 87 9.03 16.29 3.81
CA VAL A 87 9.62 14.97 3.55
C VAL A 87 10.41 15.01 2.24
N VAL A 88 9.97 15.85 1.31
CA VAL A 88 10.69 16.21 0.10
C VAL A 88 11.05 17.69 0.20
N GLU A 89 12.25 17.94 0.69
CA GLU A 89 12.77 19.30 0.80
C GLU A 89 12.87 19.98 -0.57
N GLY A 90 12.23 21.14 -0.71
CA GLY A 90 12.49 22.07 -1.83
C GLY A 90 11.68 21.88 -3.11
N SER A 91 10.67 20.99 -3.17
CA SER A 91 9.85 20.87 -4.39
C SER A 91 9.00 22.12 -4.62
N PRO A 92 9.13 22.81 -5.77
CA PRO A 92 8.25 23.93 -6.14
C PRO A 92 6.91 23.48 -6.74
N TYR A 93 6.68 22.17 -6.86
CA TYR A 93 5.49 21.56 -7.45
C TYR A 93 4.80 20.60 -6.48
N PRO A 94 3.48 20.34 -6.64
CA PRO A 94 2.78 19.32 -5.90
C PRO A 94 3.45 17.95 -6.08
N VAL A 95 3.68 17.26 -4.97
CA VAL A 95 4.33 15.95 -4.92
C VAL A 95 3.35 14.93 -4.38
N TRP A 96 3.18 13.84 -5.12
CA TRP A 96 2.57 12.65 -4.57
C TRP A 96 3.58 11.90 -3.70
N PHE A 97 3.17 11.56 -2.48
CA PHE A 97 3.95 10.74 -1.57
C PHE A 97 3.08 9.67 -0.91
N ALA A 98 3.67 8.54 -0.54
CA ALA A 98 3.00 7.52 0.26
C ALA A 98 3.95 6.86 1.26
N TRP A 99 3.42 6.54 2.43
CA TRP A 99 4.07 5.69 3.40
C TRP A 99 3.66 4.24 3.17
N LEU A 100 4.67 3.37 3.03
CA LEU A 100 4.50 1.94 3.11
C LEU A 100 4.69 1.52 4.56
N ILE A 101 3.67 0.89 5.13
CA ILE A 101 3.58 0.55 6.55
C ILE A 101 3.42 -0.96 6.65
N GLY A 102 4.21 -1.62 7.50
CA GLY A 102 4.18 -3.07 7.68
C GLY A 102 3.35 -3.54 8.87
N GLY A 103 3.12 -4.84 9.02
CA GLY A 103 2.49 -5.45 10.21
C GLY A 103 1.03 -5.89 10.03
N ALA A 104 0.21 -5.78 11.09
CA ALA A 104 -1.20 -6.16 11.09
C ALA A 104 -2.07 -5.28 10.18
N LYS A 105 -3.24 -5.79 9.76
CA LYS A 105 -4.23 -5.03 9.00
C LYS A 105 -4.60 -3.72 9.71
N ALA A 106 -4.38 -2.60 9.03
CA ALA A 106 -4.84 -1.29 9.52
C ALA A 106 -6.37 -1.18 9.44
N THR A 107 -6.94 -0.44 10.38
CA THR A 107 -8.38 -0.16 10.53
C THR A 107 -8.61 1.34 10.55
N ASP A 108 -9.86 1.77 10.51
CA ASP A 108 -10.27 3.17 10.63
C ASP A 108 -9.70 3.86 11.89
N LYS A 109 -9.60 3.12 13.00
CA LYS A 109 -9.03 3.61 14.28
C LYS A 109 -7.54 3.94 14.21
N ASP A 110 -6.85 3.50 13.18
CA ASP A 110 -5.43 3.76 12.99
C ASP A 110 -5.15 5.10 12.28
N PHE A 111 -6.20 5.87 11.96
CA PHE A 111 -6.10 7.14 11.25
C PHE A 111 -6.82 8.27 12.00
N HIS A 112 -6.41 9.51 11.73
CA HIS A 112 -7.04 10.73 12.23
C HIS A 112 -7.03 11.82 11.15
N HIS A 113 -7.99 12.73 11.20
CA HIS A 113 -7.96 13.92 10.35
C HIS A 113 -6.80 14.84 10.73
N ALA A 114 -6.07 15.32 9.73
CA ALA A 114 -4.92 16.19 9.91
C ALA A 114 -5.01 17.43 9.02
N LYS A 115 -5.04 18.60 9.67
CA LYS A 115 -5.05 19.90 8.99
C LYS A 115 -3.85 20.04 8.06
N GLY A 116 -4.10 20.42 6.80
CA GLY A 116 -3.07 20.58 5.76
C GLY A 116 -2.85 19.33 4.90
N THR A 117 -3.70 18.32 5.04
CA THR A 117 -3.81 17.20 4.10
C THR A 117 -5.03 17.45 3.24
N ASP A 118 -4.86 17.71 1.94
CA ASP A 118 -6.00 18.06 1.08
C ASP A 118 -6.57 16.84 0.33
N SER A 119 -5.78 15.76 0.23
CA SER A 119 -6.20 14.46 -0.29
C SER A 119 -5.34 13.34 0.30
N SER A 120 -5.98 12.25 0.70
CA SER A 120 -5.36 11.03 1.20
C SER A 120 -6.07 9.79 0.65
N PHE A 121 -5.34 8.72 0.38
CA PHE A 121 -5.93 7.41 0.10
C PHE A 121 -5.27 6.34 0.96
N VAL A 122 -6.03 5.31 1.36
CA VAL A 122 -5.54 4.24 2.22
C VAL A 122 -5.86 2.88 1.62
N TYR A 123 -4.85 2.03 1.53
CA TYR A 123 -5.01 0.61 1.20
C TYR A 123 -4.46 -0.24 2.32
N THR A 124 -5.14 -1.32 2.67
CA THR A 124 -4.71 -2.27 3.71
C THR A 124 -4.89 -3.71 3.22
N ILE A 125 -4.16 -4.64 3.80
CA ILE A 125 -4.31 -6.06 3.48
C ILE A 125 -5.75 -6.53 3.72
N ASN A 126 -6.24 -7.38 2.82
CA ASN A 126 -7.46 -8.15 3.03
C ASN A 126 -7.06 -9.60 3.30
N GLU A 127 -7.42 -10.10 4.48
CA GLU A 127 -7.24 -11.50 4.89
C GLU A 127 -8.25 -12.41 4.18
#